data_AF-A0A932S984-F1
#
_entry.id   AF-A0A932S984-F1
#
_cell.length_a   1.000
_cell.length_b   1.000
_cell.length_c   1.000
_cell.angle_alpha   90.00
_cell.angle_beta   90.00
_cell.angle_gamma   90.00
#
_symmetry.space_group_name_H-M   'P 1'
#
loop_
_entity.id
_entity.type
_entity.pdbx_description
1 polymer ?
#
loop_
_entity_poly.entity_id
_entity_poly.type
_entity_poly.pdbx_seq_one_letter_code
_entity_poly.pdbx_strand_id
1 'polypeptide(L)'
;MSRKKRIGWIFFLGAAIIFLLSPPQGYAGREFEEWDSLPRIEDIVFSKTSVGFISQDHRYFIMDRKSGVFQQVHEKLFRENFSDRLHPKPHEKIKGRDAIRASNGKEFQSESAYCGEGANQPHKLWLDGKVFVDVAKPCDSISAVEIIDNQLWLGTVYMGEGGEYPAHGIIVQSLQSPRLIKQIDTNGGLTGDLVRVIRIDTESDKVWVTTERGLNEVDHTFHVVSTHYFYEDFDKVSGKPTVFLSSSPKSNNPLAVISRVLSIRDSKAFYEAVKSIPQTLQDKITLYDFFMYSMPRPDFVPPEMNPLIPFLIEAAQSDQRYIRWLALYNICRFKDKKVYDFMIDMEKFNPSDYGEAKSVKECLTTYAERGLIEKDQVLQQIKILTERMQKCLTSMRQSNSLPSCVSFVVEDVKSLKAMDSNRGIEILNDYFRTTDGNSKDAVLYETLFEKLWYEDELIPAAFDGIKRLKGGEGAMLRGCMFFDMRSKRLTSRRYDARHVEAIIIALEHMVDPYQWMVGKDPDDPSKSYISVGPYNRAIKTCTEALKSQLANDKVKEKFVREIYPHLSGNQRELADKFVLKRKD
;
A
#
# COMPACT_ATOMS: atom_id res chain seq x y z
N MET A 1 -49.99 1.42 -14.44
CA MET A 1 -49.00 0.78 -13.55
C MET A 1 -47.60 1.06 -14.10
N SER A 2 -46.77 1.80 -13.35
CA SER A 2 -45.62 2.54 -13.90
C SER A 2 -44.27 1.86 -13.71
N ARG A 3 -43.37 2.17 -14.66
CA ARG A 3 -41.97 1.75 -14.83
C ARG A 3 -40.99 2.12 -13.69
N LYS A 4 -41.44 2.34 -12.45
CA LYS A 4 -40.62 2.87 -11.34
C LYS A 4 -40.05 1.83 -10.36
N LYS A 5 -40.18 0.52 -10.58
CA LYS A 5 -39.74 -0.51 -9.60
C LYS A 5 -38.52 -1.37 -9.96
N ARG A 6 -37.79 -1.11 -11.06
CA ARG A 6 -36.62 -1.93 -11.46
C ARG A 6 -35.24 -1.30 -11.21
N ILE A 7 -35.14 -0.07 -10.71
CA ILE A 7 -33.84 0.61 -10.51
C ILE A 7 -33.30 0.42 -9.07
N GLY A 8 -34.13 -0.02 -8.11
CA GLY A 8 -33.73 -0.17 -6.71
C GLY A 8 -32.87 -1.39 -6.36
N TRP A 9 -32.83 -2.41 -7.22
CA TRP A 9 -32.11 -3.67 -6.91
C TRP A 9 -30.69 -3.72 -7.47
N ILE A 10 -30.37 -2.95 -8.51
CA ILE A 10 -29.02 -2.92 -9.11
C ILE A 10 -28.07 -2.04 -8.28
N PHE A 11 -28.58 -1.01 -7.59
CA PHE A 11 -27.77 -0.16 -6.71
C PHE A 11 -27.40 -0.83 -5.37
N PHE A 12 -28.22 -1.75 -4.86
CA PHE A 12 -27.93 -2.45 -3.60
C PHE A 12 -26.90 -3.58 -3.74
N LEU A 13 -26.83 -4.26 -4.90
CA LEU A 13 -25.75 -5.22 -5.17
C LEU A 13 -24.40 -4.55 -5.47
N GLY A 14 -24.40 -3.35 -6.07
CA GLY A 14 -23.17 -2.61 -6.35
C GLY A 14 -22.44 -2.11 -5.09
N ALA A 15 -23.20 -1.66 -4.08
CA ALA A 15 -22.61 -1.16 -2.83
C ALA A 15 -22.08 -2.28 -1.90
N ALA A 16 -22.69 -3.47 -1.92
CA ALA A 16 -22.24 -4.61 -1.12
C ALA A 16 -20.94 -5.25 -1.67
N ILE A 17 -20.72 -5.18 -2.98
CA ILE A 17 -19.50 -5.70 -3.63
C ILE A 17 -18.30 -4.76 -3.41
N ILE A 18 -18.53 -3.44 -3.26
CA ILE A 18 -17.45 -2.46 -2.99
C ILE A 18 -16.94 -2.56 -1.54
N PHE A 19 -17.78 -2.94 -0.57
CA PHE A 19 -17.34 -3.16 0.81
C PHE A 19 -16.62 -4.50 1.04
N LEU A 20 -16.86 -5.53 0.21
CA LEU A 20 -16.17 -6.82 0.28
C LEU A 20 -14.88 -6.89 -0.56
N LEU A 21 -14.62 -5.89 -1.42
CA LEU A 21 -13.44 -5.80 -2.29
C LEU A 21 -12.48 -4.66 -1.92
N SER A 22 -12.72 -3.97 -0.81
CA SER A 22 -11.71 -3.08 -0.26
C SER A 22 -10.56 -3.97 0.22
N PRO A 23 -9.34 -3.90 -0.36
CA PRO A 23 -8.18 -4.42 0.35
C PRO A 23 -8.18 -3.81 1.77
N PRO A 24 -7.61 -4.46 2.80
CA PRO A 24 -7.26 -3.71 4.00
C PRO A 24 -6.56 -2.46 3.51
N GLN A 25 -7.11 -1.28 3.85
CA GLN A 25 -6.61 0.00 3.37
C GLN A 25 -5.09 -0.08 3.47
N GLY A 26 -4.42 -0.10 2.32
CA GLY A 26 -2.97 -0.03 2.30
C GLY A 26 -2.67 1.27 2.98
N TYR A 27 -2.23 1.20 4.23
CA TYR A 27 -1.84 2.34 5.02
C TYR A 27 -0.58 2.91 4.37
N ALA A 28 -0.76 3.67 3.30
CA ALA A 28 0.30 4.45 2.72
C ALA A 28 0.76 5.43 3.82
N GLY A 29 1.96 5.19 4.36
CA GLY A 29 2.60 6.07 5.35
C GLY A 29 2.89 5.44 6.71
N ARG A 30 2.21 4.36 7.13
CA ARG A 30 2.46 3.70 8.43
C ARG A 30 3.19 2.38 8.27
N GLU A 31 4.30 2.22 8.99
CA GLU A 31 4.98 0.94 9.11
C GLU A 31 4.11 -0.07 9.88
N PHE A 32 4.19 -1.35 9.52
CA PHE A 32 3.43 -2.39 10.21
C PHE A 32 3.91 -2.51 11.66
N GLU A 33 2.98 -2.36 12.60
CA GLU A 33 3.23 -2.47 14.04
C GLU A 33 2.81 -3.85 14.56
N GLU A 34 3.46 -4.36 15.61
CA GLU A 34 3.14 -5.71 16.13
C GLU A 34 1.64 -5.87 16.49
N TRP A 35 1.03 -4.81 17.01
CA TRP A 35 -0.38 -4.80 17.41
C TRP A 35 -1.36 -4.79 16.24
N ASP A 36 -0.92 -4.55 15.00
CA ASP A 36 -1.79 -4.62 13.82
C ASP A 36 -2.26 -6.05 13.53
N SER A 37 -1.53 -7.04 14.04
CA SER A 37 -1.90 -8.45 13.95
C SER A 37 -2.85 -8.90 15.07
N LEU A 38 -2.94 -8.15 16.17
CA LEU A 38 -3.70 -8.50 17.36
C LEU A 38 -5.21 -8.28 17.16
N PRO A 39 -6.08 -8.97 17.91
CA PRO A 39 -7.52 -8.71 17.83
C PRO A 39 -7.85 -7.29 18.32
N ARG A 40 -8.38 -6.48 17.42
CA ARG A 40 -9.00 -5.19 17.79
C ARG A 40 -10.34 -5.45 18.45
N ILE A 41 -10.40 -5.43 19.78
CA ILE A 41 -11.65 -5.58 20.53
C ILE A 41 -12.52 -4.34 20.34
N GLU A 42 -13.77 -4.56 19.93
CA GLU A 42 -14.77 -3.50 19.72
C GLU A 42 -15.92 -3.56 20.73
N ASP A 43 -16.06 -4.65 21.48
CA ASP A 43 -17.08 -4.78 22.52
C ASP A 43 -16.67 -5.73 23.66
N ILE A 44 -17.25 -5.49 24.83
CA ILE A 44 -17.12 -6.30 26.04
C ILE A 44 -18.52 -6.55 26.61
N VAL A 45 -18.84 -7.82 26.84
CA VAL A 45 -20.10 -8.25 27.44
C VAL A 45 -19.83 -9.06 28.70
N PHE A 46 -20.71 -8.94 29.69
CA PHE A 46 -20.51 -9.57 30.99
C PHE A 46 -21.54 -10.65 31.25
N SER A 47 -21.15 -11.69 31.98
CA SER A 47 -22.04 -12.62 32.68
C SER A 47 -21.50 -12.85 34.09
N LYS A 48 -22.30 -13.53 34.93
CA LYS A 48 -21.90 -13.88 36.31
C LYS A 48 -20.62 -14.71 36.38
N THR A 49 -20.37 -15.53 35.37
CA THR A 49 -19.24 -16.48 35.36
C THR A 49 -18.13 -16.05 34.42
N SER A 50 -18.40 -15.19 33.44
CA SER A 50 -17.49 -14.94 32.33
C SER A 50 -17.51 -13.49 31.85
N VAL A 51 -16.43 -13.09 31.18
CA VAL A 51 -16.32 -11.85 30.41
C VAL A 51 -16.13 -12.23 28.95
N GLY A 52 -16.96 -11.68 28.07
CA GLY A 52 -16.93 -11.92 26.63
C GLY A 52 -16.34 -10.72 25.90
N PHE A 53 -15.49 -10.98 24.90
CA PHE A 53 -14.88 -9.95 24.07
C PHE A 53 -15.20 -10.21 22.60
N ILE A 54 -15.59 -9.16 21.88
CA ILE A 54 -15.91 -9.22 20.45
C ILE A 54 -14.91 -8.34 19.71
N SER A 55 -14.24 -8.93 18.72
CA SER A 55 -13.27 -8.20 17.88
C SER A 55 -13.86 -7.74 16.56
N GLN A 56 -13.22 -6.73 15.97
CA GLN A 56 -13.58 -6.15 14.66
C GLN A 56 -13.61 -7.20 13.54
N ASP A 57 -12.71 -8.18 13.59
CA ASP A 57 -12.61 -9.27 12.61
C ASP A 57 -13.53 -10.46 12.93
N HIS A 58 -14.53 -10.26 13.79
CA HIS A 58 -15.53 -11.24 14.20
C HIS A 58 -14.97 -12.47 14.91
N ARG A 59 -13.79 -12.37 15.54
CA ARG A 59 -13.39 -13.36 16.56
C ARG A 59 -14.06 -13.05 17.89
N TYR A 60 -14.46 -14.11 18.58
CA TYR A 60 -15.15 -14.07 19.86
C TYR A 60 -14.29 -14.74 20.92
N PHE A 61 -14.14 -14.10 22.08
CA PHE A 61 -13.32 -14.59 23.17
C PHE A 61 -14.12 -14.65 24.46
N ILE A 62 -13.88 -15.67 25.27
CA ILE A 62 -14.46 -15.81 26.61
C ILE A 62 -13.33 -15.94 27.61
N MET A 63 -13.40 -15.14 28.67
CA MET A 63 -12.59 -15.30 29.87
C MET A 63 -13.45 -15.78 31.03
N ASP A 64 -13.14 -16.94 31.60
CA ASP A 64 -13.79 -17.41 32.82
C ASP A 64 -13.28 -16.62 34.03
N ARG A 65 -14.19 -16.06 34.83
CA ARG A 65 -13.82 -15.17 35.95
C ARG A 65 -13.11 -15.89 37.07
N LYS A 66 -13.43 -17.17 37.30
CA LYS A 66 -12.89 -17.93 38.44
C LYS A 66 -11.50 -18.46 38.16
N SER A 67 -11.28 -18.99 36.96
CA SER A 67 -10.04 -19.63 36.54
C SER A 67 -9.11 -18.68 35.78
N GLY A 68 -9.63 -17.56 35.28
CA GLY A 68 -8.88 -16.65 34.39
C GLY A 68 -8.61 -17.23 33.01
N VAL A 69 -9.19 -18.40 32.67
CA VAL A 69 -8.95 -19.05 31.38
C VAL A 69 -9.57 -18.22 30.26
N PHE A 70 -8.72 -17.73 29.36
CA PHE A 70 -9.09 -17.01 28.16
C PHE A 70 -9.01 -17.91 26.94
N GLN A 71 -10.08 -17.95 26.14
CA GLN A 71 -10.16 -18.78 24.95
C GLN A 71 -10.95 -18.10 23.83
N GLN A 72 -10.48 -18.30 22.60
CA GLN A 72 -11.26 -17.98 21.42
C GLN A 72 -12.32 -19.07 21.20
N VAL A 73 -13.57 -18.66 20.97
CA VAL A 73 -14.71 -19.56 20.78
C VAL A 73 -15.44 -19.26 19.47
N HIS A 74 -16.25 -20.21 19.02
CA HIS A 74 -17.18 -19.95 17.92
C HIS A 74 -18.33 -19.04 18.38
N GLU A 75 -18.85 -18.24 17.44
CA GLU A 75 -19.96 -17.30 17.67
C GLU A 75 -21.16 -17.97 18.36
N LYS A 76 -21.51 -19.19 17.96
CA LYS A 76 -22.64 -19.93 18.55
C LYS A 76 -22.45 -20.12 20.06
N LEU A 77 -21.29 -20.61 20.48
CA LEU A 77 -20.97 -20.81 21.90
C LEU A 77 -20.89 -19.47 22.65
N PHE A 78 -20.36 -18.43 21.99
CA PHE A 78 -20.37 -17.09 22.56
C PHE A 78 -21.80 -16.60 22.83
N ARG A 79 -22.70 -16.72 21.85
CA ARG A 79 -24.11 -16.32 22.01
C ARG A 79 -24.84 -17.15 23.06
N GLU A 80 -24.52 -18.42 23.22
CA GLU A 80 -25.08 -19.25 24.31
C GLU A 80 -24.70 -18.73 25.70
N ASN A 81 -23.53 -18.08 25.84
CA ASN A 81 -23.06 -17.50 27.11
C ASN A 81 -23.59 -16.07 27.35
N PHE A 82 -24.05 -15.36 26.30
CA PHE A 82 -24.38 -13.93 26.36
C PHE A 82 -25.67 -13.53 25.60
N SER A 83 -26.62 -14.47 25.40
CA SER A 83 -27.75 -14.37 24.45
C SER A 83 -28.63 -13.12 24.58
N ASP A 84 -28.74 -12.56 25.79
CA ASP A 84 -29.65 -11.44 26.10
C ASP A 84 -28.92 -10.09 26.28
N ARG A 85 -27.61 -10.02 25.99
CA ARG A 85 -26.73 -8.90 26.40
C ARG A 85 -25.98 -8.22 25.26
N LEU A 86 -26.43 -8.41 24.02
CA LEU A 86 -25.91 -7.65 22.88
C LEU A 86 -26.56 -6.28 22.85
N HIS A 87 -25.98 -5.37 23.62
CA HIS A 87 -26.26 -3.94 23.55
C HIS A 87 -26.00 -3.41 22.13
N PRO A 88 -26.56 -2.25 21.75
CA PRO A 88 -26.06 -1.54 20.57
C PRO A 88 -24.54 -1.39 20.68
N LYS A 89 -23.83 -1.58 19.55
CA LYS A 89 -22.37 -1.58 19.52
C LYS A 89 -21.81 -0.34 20.24
N PRO A 90 -20.72 -0.49 21.03
CA PRO A 90 -20.05 0.62 21.71
C PRO A 90 -19.67 1.76 20.78
N HIS A 91 -19.36 1.43 19.54
CA HIS A 91 -18.94 2.35 18.51
C HIS A 91 -19.62 2.02 17.18
N GLU A 92 -20.12 3.04 16.48
CA GLU A 92 -20.76 2.90 15.18
C GLU A 92 -20.53 4.13 14.31
N LYS A 93 -20.16 3.95 13.03
CA LYS A 93 -20.00 5.07 12.10
C LYS A 93 -21.36 5.54 11.57
N ILE A 94 -21.72 6.80 11.81
CA ILE A 94 -22.95 7.43 11.33
C ILE A 94 -22.59 8.61 10.42
N LYS A 95 -22.79 8.48 9.10
CA LYS A 95 -22.58 9.53 8.05
C LYS A 95 -21.91 10.83 8.53
N GLY A 96 -20.58 10.83 8.61
CA GLY A 96 -19.76 12.01 8.94
C GLY A 96 -19.43 12.19 10.43
N ARG A 97 -19.92 11.32 11.32
CA ARG A 97 -19.58 11.27 12.76
C ARG A 97 -19.54 9.83 13.25
N ASP A 98 -18.89 9.61 14.37
CA ASP A 98 -18.92 8.34 15.09
C ASP A 98 -19.89 8.44 16.28
N ALA A 99 -20.73 7.44 16.48
CA ALA A 99 -21.54 7.30 17.69
C ALA A 99 -20.81 6.40 18.68
N ILE A 100 -20.55 6.90 19.88
CA ILE A 100 -19.86 6.20 20.95
C ILE A 100 -20.80 6.12 22.15
N ARG A 101 -21.03 4.91 22.68
CA ARG A 101 -22.10 4.63 23.65
C ARG A 101 -21.52 4.14 24.97
N ALA A 102 -22.00 4.73 26.06
CA ALA A 102 -21.76 4.26 27.42
C ALA A 102 -22.71 3.09 27.77
N SER A 103 -22.38 2.31 28.80
CA SER A 103 -23.17 1.14 29.19
C SER A 103 -24.57 1.50 29.69
N ASN A 104 -24.78 2.73 30.18
CA ASN A 104 -26.09 3.24 30.58
C ASN A 104 -26.98 3.68 29.39
N GLY A 105 -26.55 3.46 28.15
CA GLY A 105 -27.27 3.80 26.93
C GLY A 105 -27.09 5.25 26.46
N LYS A 106 -26.32 6.08 27.16
CA LYS A 106 -26.03 7.44 26.72
C LYS A 106 -25.09 7.42 25.51
N GLU A 107 -25.49 8.14 24.46
CA GLU A 107 -24.75 8.24 23.21
C GLU A 107 -24.05 9.59 23.10
N PHE A 108 -22.77 9.55 22.73
CA PHE A 108 -21.99 10.69 22.32
C PHE A 108 -21.76 10.60 20.81
N GLN A 109 -21.86 11.73 20.11
CA GLN A 109 -21.35 11.81 18.74
C GLN A 109 -19.93 12.37 18.80
N SER A 110 -19.04 11.86 17.96
CA SER A 110 -17.63 12.25 17.90
C SER A 110 -17.23 12.58 16.45
N GLU A 111 -16.44 13.64 16.29
CA GLU A 111 -15.70 13.96 15.07
C GLU A 111 -14.22 13.77 15.44
N SER A 112 -13.55 12.85 14.75
CA SER A 112 -12.14 12.55 15.01
C SER A 112 -11.26 13.76 14.71
N ALA A 113 -10.21 13.94 15.52
CA ALA A 113 -9.13 14.88 15.22
C ALA A 113 -8.33 14.41 13.99
N TYR A 114 -7.66 15.33 13.30
CA TYR A 114 -6.63 15.02 12.32
C TYR A 114 -5.53 16.06 12.37
N CYS A 115 -4.35 15.65 12.86
CA CYS A 115 -3.17 16.49 13.02
C CYS A 115 -1.96 16.00 12.18
N GLY A 116 -2.18 15.10 11.21
CA GLY A 116 -1.17 14.65 10.24
C GLY A 116 -0.97 15.65 9.08
N GLU A 117 0.11 15.51 8.31
CA GLU A 117 0.40 16.34 7.11
C GLU A 117 0.38 17.88 7.33
N GLY A 118 0.60 18.34 8.55
CA GLY A 118 0.48 19.76 8.90
C GLY A 118 -0.97 20.28 9.03
N ALA A 119 -1.96 19.38 8.96
CA ALA A 119 -3.31 19.67 9.41
C ALA A 119 -3.35 19.90 10.92
N ASN A 120 -4.34 20.64 11.38
CA ASN A 120 -4.59 20.89 12.80
C ASN A 120 -6.09 20.95 13.05
N GLN A 121 -6.76 19.83 12.79
CA GLN A 121 -8.21 19.69 12.94
C GLN A 121 -8.48 19.07 14.31
N PRO A 122 -8.99 19.84 15.30
CA PRO A 122 -9.27 19.28 16.61
C PRO A 122 -10.50 18.37 16.59
N HIS A 123 -10.55 17.39 17.50
CA HIS A 123 -11.74 16.59 17.69
C HIS A 123 -12.91 17.44 18.21
N LYS A 124 -14.12 16.89 18.10
CA LYS A 124 -15.31 17.45 18.76
C LYS A 124 -16.17 16.32 19.29
N LEU A 125 -16.71 16.52 20.48
CA LEU A 125 -17.67 15.61 21.11
C LEU A 125 -19.03 16.32 21.24
N TRP A 126 -20.12 15.58 21.03
CA TRP A 126 -21.48 16.08 21.27
C TRP A 126 -22.24 15.13 22.19
N LEU A 127 -23.07 15.73 23.04
CA LEU A 127 -24.00 15.04 23.93
C LEU A 127 -25.37 15.70 23.79
N ASP A 128 -26.41 14.91 23.50
CA ASP A 128 -27.77 15.40 23.31
C ASP A 128 -27.85 16.55 22.27
N GLY A 129 -27.06 16.43 21.19
CA GLY A 129 -26.99 17.40 20.08
C GLY A 129 -26.19 18.67 20.36
N LYS A 130 -25.64 18.84 21.57
CA LYS A 130 -24.82 20.00 21.95
C LYS A 130 -23.36 19.63 22.01
N VAL A 131 -22.47 20.55 21.63
CA VAL A 131 -21.02 20.36 21.80
C VAL A 131 -20.74 20.18 23.28
N PHE A 132 -20.10 19.06 23.61
CA PHE A 132 -19.65 18.73 24.94
C PHE A 132 -18.20 19.18 25.06
N VAL A 133 -17.87 19.89 26.15
CA VAL A 133 -16.50 20.37 26.39
C VAL A 133 -15.75 19.31 27.19
N ASP A 134 -14.87 18.59 26.51
CA ASP A 134 -13.96 17.65 27.14
C ASP A 134 -12.56 18.25 27.37
N VAL A 135 -11.73 17.54 28.13
CA VAL A 135 -10.36 17.95 28.49
C VAL A 135 -9.28 17.20 27.70
N ALA A 136 -9.65 16.39 26.70
CA ALA A 136 -8.68 15.71 25.85
C ALA A 136 -7.89 16.72 25.00
N LYS A 137 -6.67 16.36 24.61
CA LYS A 137 -5.86 17.28 23.82
C LYS A 137 -6.48 17.42 22.42
N PRO A 138 -6.33 18.58 21.76
CA PRO A 138 -6.93 18.82 20.44
C PRO A 138 -6.66 17.74 19.39
N CYS A 139 -5.47 17.12 19.41
CA CYS A 139 -5.09 16.09 18.43
C CYS A 139 -5.46 14.67 18.84
N ASP A 140 -6.09 14.47 20.00
CA ASP A 140 -6.60 13.17 20.44
C ASP A 140 -8.03 13.02 19.98
N SER A 141 -8.33 11.95 19.25
CA SER A 141 -9.72 11.57 19.01
C SER A 141 -10.25 10.77 20.19
N ILE A 142 -11.55 10.92 20.46
CA ILE A 142 -12.25 10.10 21.45
C ILE A 142 -12.72 8.82 20.78
N SER A 143 -12.23 7.67 21.26
CA SER A 143 -12.52 6.34 20.71
C SER A 143 -13.50 5.52 21.56
N ALA A 144 -13.56 5.78 22.87
CA ALA A 144 -14.43 5.07 23.80
C ALA A 144 -14.97 6.02 24.87
N VAL A 145 -16.18 5.73 25.37
CA VAL A 145 -16.79 6.48 26.48
C VAL A 145 -17.44 5.54 27.48
N GLU A 146 -17.36 5.88 28.76
CA GLU A 146 -18.14 5.27 29.83
C GLU A 146 -18.52 6.33 30.88
N ILE A 147 -19.65 6.12 31.56
CA ILE A 147 -20.13 7.02 32.62
C ILE A 147 -20.25 6.24 33.94
N ILE A 148 -19.49 6.66 34.95
CA ILE A 148 -19.41 6.00 36.25
C ILE A 148 -19.48 7.07 37.34
N ASP A 149 -20.44 6.99 38.25
CA ASP A 149 -20.57 7.91 39.40
C ASP A 149 -20.47 9.41 39.04
N ASN A 150 -21.16 9.82 37.96
CA ASN A 150 -21.15 11.19 37.42
C ASN A 150 -19.76 11.66 36.90
N GLN A 151 -18.88 10.71 36.59
CA GLN A 151 -17.60 10.91 35.92
C GLN A 151 -17.70 10.37 34.49
N LEU A 152 -17.10 11.10 33.56
CA LEU A 152 -16.97 10.70 32.16
C LEU A 152 -15.56 10.16 31.94
N TRP A 153 -15.49 8.89 31.55
CA TRP A 153 -14.27 8.20 31.17
C TRP A 153 -14.15 8.23 29.66
N LEU A 154 -13.07 8.80 29.15
CA LEU A 154 -12.80 8.99 27.73
C LEU A 154 -11.58 8.17 27.34
N GLY A 155 -11.75 7.20 26.45
CA GLY A 155 -10.65 6.54 25.77
C GLY A 155 -10.16 7.40 24.63
N THR A 156 -8.84 7.53 24.48
CA THR A 156 -8.21 8.36 23.45
C THR A 156 -7.47 7.52 22.40
N VAL A 157 -7.39 8.07 21.18
CA VAL A 157 -6.62 7.55 20.05
C VAL A 157 -6.08 8.72 19.23
N TYR A 158 -4.86 8.61 18.71
CA TYR A 158 -4.32 9.57 17.77
C TYR A 158 -4.62 9.11 16.35
N MET A 159 -5.26 9.96 15.55
CA MET A 159 -5.59 9.67 14.15
C MET A 159 -4.54 10.33 13.25
N GLY A 160 -3.56 9.53 12.82
CA GLY A 160 -2.44 9.97 12.02
C GLY A 160 -2.49 9.49 10.56
N GLU A 161 -1.45 9.82 9.82
CA GLU A 161 -1.21 9.22 8.50
C GLU A 161 -1.10 7.69 8.67
N GLY A 162 -1.86 6.96 7.87
CA GLY A 162 -1.82 5.50 7.93
C GLY A 162 -2.46 4.86 9.16
N GLY A 163 -3.33 5.57 9.89
CA GLY A 163 -4.29 4.94 10.81
C GLY A 163 -4.25 5.46 12.25
N GLU A 164 -4.59 4.56 13.18
CA GLU A 164 -4.76 4.85 14.60
C GLU A 164 -3.47 4.56 15.36
N TYR A 165 -3.08 5.47 16.26
CA TYR A 165 -1.88 5.36 17.09
C TYR A 165 -2.21 5.60 18.57
N PRO A 166 -1.33 5.17 19.49
CA PRO A 166 -1.45 5.51 20.91
C PRO A 166 -1.53 7.03 21.14
N ALA A 167 -2.41 7.45 22.05
CA ALA A 167 -2.58 8.84 22.47
C ALA A 167 -2.26 8.97 23.96
N HIS A 168 -3.25 9.34 24.78
CA HIS A 168 -3.07 9.63 26.21
C HIS A 168 -3.76 8.60 27.12
N GLY A 169 -4.14 7.44 26.59
CA GLY A 169 -4.84 6.41 27.35
C GLY A 169 -6.26 6.85 27.70
N ILE A 170 -6.61 6.77 28.98
CA ILE A 170 -7.91 7.13 29.54
C ILE A 170 -7.83 8.50 30.22
N ILE A 171 -8.77 9.37 29.88
CA ILE A 171 -9.00 10.66 30.52
C ILE A 171 -10.31 10.59 31.29
N VAL A 172 -10.26 10.80 32.60
CA VAL A 172 -11.45 10.86 33.46
C VAL A 172 -11.72 12.31 33.82
N GLN A 173 -12.91 12.79 33.53
CA GLN A 173 -13.37 14.13 33.87
C GLN A 173 -14.74 14.14 34.55
N SER A 174 -15.11 15.27 35.13
CA SER A 174 -16.50 15.47 35.57
C SER A 174 -17.45 15.46 34.38
N LEU A 175 -18.62 14.82 34.52
CA LEU A 175 -19.66 14.87 33.48
C LEU A 175 -20.29 16.28 33.36
N GLN A 176 -20.25 17.07 34.45
CA GLN A 176 -20.92 18.37 34.54
C GLN A 176 -20.02 19.55 34.19
N SER A 177 -18.70 19.35 34.19
CA SER A 177 -17.72 20.41 33.96
C SER A 177 -16.46 19.84 33.31
N PRO A 178 -15.68 20.63 32.55
CA PRO A 178 -14.40 20.22 31.97
C PRO A 178 -13.29 20.18 33.03
N ARG A 179 -13.56 19.55 34.18
CA ARG A 179 -12.59 19.35 35.26
C ARG A 179 -11.99 17.96 35.13
N LEU A 180 -10.71 17.90 34.79
CA LEU A 180 -9.92 16.67 34.84
C LEU A 180 -9.91 16.12 36.26
N ILE A 181 -10.23 14.83 36.40
CA ILE A 181 -10.18 14.07 37.66
C ILE A 181 -8.92 13.22 37.68
N LYS A 182 -8.66 12.47 36.61
CA LYS A 182 -7.52 11.55 36.52
C LYS A 182 -7.15 11.27 35.06
N GLN A 183 -5.89 10.95 34.82
CA GLN A 183 -5.42 10.31 33.60
C GLN A 183 -4.81 8.95 33.96
N ILE A 184 -5.09 7.93 33.14
CA ILE A 184 -4.55 6.58 33.26
C ILE A 184 -3.94 6.19 31.92
N ASP A 185 -2.65 5.87 31.91
CA ASP A 185 -1.86 5.58 30.71
C ASP A 185 -1.00 4.32 30.95
N THR A 186 -0.09 4.02 30.03
CA THR A 186 0.86 2.89 30.17
C THR A 186 1.73 3.02 31.43
N ASN A 187 2.11 4.23 31.85
CA ASN A 187 2.83 4.45 33.11
C ASN A 187 1.95 4.18 34.34
N GLY A 188 0.63 4.35 34.19
CA GLY A 188 -0.40 3.95 35.13
C GLY A 188 -0.74 2.46 35.11
N GLY A 189 -0.11 1.66 34.24
CA GLY A 189 -0.27 0.20 34.18
C GLY A 189 -1.15 -0.31 33.03
N LEU A 190 -1.68 0.56 32.16
CA LEU A 190 -2.40 0.10 30.99
C LEU A 190 -1.48 -0.68 30.05
N THR A 191 -2.04 -1.66 29.35
CA THR A 191 -1.33 -2.40 28.29
C THR A 191 -0.88 -1.52 27.12
N GLY A 192 -1.52 -0.36 26.90
CA GLY A 192 -1.22 0.59 25.83
C GLY A 192 -2.05 1.87 25.95
N ASP A 193 -1.70 2.89 25.15
CA ASP A 193 -2.32 4.24 25.22
C ASP A 193 -3.31 4.51 24.08
N LEU A 194 -3.57 3.51 23.23
CA LEU A 194 -4.67 3.53 22.26
C LEU A 194 -5.86 2.78 22.85
N VAL A 195 -6.81 3.50 23.45
CA VAL A 195 -7.97 2.86 24.08
C VAL A 195 -9.00 2.50 23.02
N ARG A 196 -9.53 1.28 23.09
CA ARG A 196 -10.52 0.74 22.15
C ARG A 196 -11.93 0.71 22.73
N VAL A 197 -12.06 0.19 23.95
CA VAL A 197 -13.35 0.04 24.63
C VAL A 197 -13.15 0.28 26.13
N ILE A 198 -14.12 0.93 26.76
CA ILE A 198 -14.25 1.07 28.22
C ILE A 198 -15.65 0.59 28.59
N ARG A 199 -15.76 -0.36 29.53
CA ARG A 199 -17.04 -0.88 29.99
C ARG A 199 -17.05 -1.11 31.49
N ILE A 200 -18.08 -0.60 32.16
CA ILE A 200 -18.35 -1.00 33.54
C ILE A 200 -18.95 -2.40 33.57
N ASP A 201 -18.38 -3.26 34.40
CA ASP A 201 -18.88 -4.61 34.61
C ASP A 201 -20.15 -4.56 35.46
N THR A 202 -21.26 -5.11 34.97
CA THR A 202 -22.51 -5.13 35.75
C THR A 202 -22.52 -6.21 36.84
N GLU A 203 -21.55 -7.12 36.82
CA GLU A 203 -21.46 -8.26 37.73
C GLU A 203 -20.30 -8.10 38.73
N SER A 204 -19.50 -7.03 38.62
CA SER A 204 -18.44 -6.68 39.56
C SER A 204 -18.22 -5.16 39.62
N ASP A 205 -17.62 -4.64 40.70
CA ASP A 205 -17.29 -3.19 40.81
C ASP A 205 -15.98 -2.86 40.06
N LYS A 206 -15.86 -3.30 38.80
CA LYS A 206 -14.66 -3.13 37.97
C LYS A 206 -15.01 -2.52 36.63
N VAL A 207 -14.03 -1.83 36.05
CA VAL A 207 -14.08 -1.25 34.72
C VAL A 207 -13.12 -2.02 33.84
N TRP A 208 -13.63 -2.61 32.77
CA TRP A 208 -12.82 -3.29 31.76
C TRP A 208 -12.43 -2.31 30.67
N VAL A 209 -11.14 -2.32 30.34
CA VAL A 209 -10.56 -1.47 29.31
C VAL A 209 -9.80 -2.34 28.32
N THR A 210 -10.08 -2.19 27.04
CA THR A 210 -9.25 -2.77 25.98
C THR A 210 -8.42 -1.68 25.32
N THR A 211 -7.17 -2.03 25.00
CA THR A 211 -6.24 -1.16 24.26
C THR A 211 -5.85 -1.85 22.95
N GLU A 212 -4.92 -1.27 22.19
CA GLU A 212 -4.31 -1.93 21.04
C GLU A 212 -3.46 -3.16 21.40
N ARG A 213 -3.01 -3.27 22.66
CA ARG A 213 -2.10 -4.34 23.11
C ARG A 213 -2.75 -5.38 24.02
N GLY A 214 -3.91 -5.11 24.61
CA GLY A 214 -4.48 -6.05 25.58
C GLY A 214 -5.72 -5.60 26.32
N LEU A 215 -5.94 -6.24 27.46
CA LEU A 215 -7.04 -6.04 28.40
C LEU A 215 -6.50 -5.49 29.71
N ASN A 216 -7.29 -4.66 30.37
CA ASN A 216 -7.01 -4.14 31.70
C ASN A 216 -8.30 -4.14 32.53
N GLU A 217 -8.17 -4.48 33.82
CA GLU A 217 -9.20 -4.20 34.81
C GLU A 217 -8.76 -2.98 35.62
N VAL A 218 -9.67 -2.03 35.77
CA VAL A 218 -9.47 -0.80 36.53
C VAL A 218 -10.52 -0.73 37.62
N ASP A 219 -10.14 -0.34 38.83
CA ASP A 219 -11.12 -0.09 39.89
C ASP A 219 -11.66 1.35 39.89
N HIS A 220 -12.69 1.60 40.70
CA HIS A 220 -13.31 2.93 40.83
C HIS A 220 -12.36 4.00 41.42
N THR A 221 -11.19 3.61 41.95
CA THR A 221 -10.14 4.52 42.43
C THR A 221 -9.06 4.78 41.39
N PHE A 222 -9.30 4.37 40.14
CA PHE A 222 -8.43 4.57 38.98
C PHE A 222 -7.13 3.75 39.01
N HIS A 223 -7.06 2.70 39.84
CA HIS A 223 -5.91 1.79 39.84
C HIS A 223 -6.15 0.64 38.86
N VAL A 224 -5.16 0.37 38.01
CA VAL A 224 -5.15 -0.83 37.17
C VAL A 224 -4.86 -2.03 38.06
N VAL A 225 -5.87 -2.89 38.26
CA VAL A 225 -5.79 -4.04 39.16
C VAL A 225 -5.29 -5.30 38.47
N SER A 226 -5.52 -5.43 37.18
CA SER A 226 -4.99 -6.52 36.35
C SER A 226 -4.72 -6.03 34.93
N THR A 227 -3.72 -6.63 34.30
CA THR A 227 -3.22 -6.27 32.96
C THR A 227 -2.93 -7.58 32.22
N HIS A 228 -3.46 -7.70 31.01
CA HIS A 228 -3.29 -8.89 30.18
C HIS A 228 -2.97 -8.50 28.73
N TYR A 229 -1.72 -8.69 28.34
CA TYR A 229 -1.24 -8.46 26.98
C TYR A 229 -1.67 -9.59 26.05
N PHE A 230 -2.22 -9.23 24.89
CA PHE A 230 -2.45 -10.19 23.82
C PHE A 230 -1.13 -10.57 23.18
N TYR A 231 -0.98 -11.85 22.86
CA TYR A 231 0.02 -12.32 21.90
C TYR A 231 -0.53 -13.52 21.15
N GLU A 232 -0.14 -13.68 19.89
CA GLU A 232 -0.52 -14.79 19.04
C GLU A 232 0.60 -15.82 18.96
N ASP A 233 0.28 -17.08 19.20
CA ASP A 233 1.22 -18.21 19.14
C ASP A 233 0.50 -19.48 18.68
N PHE A 234 1.22 -20.56 18.44
CA PHE A 234 0.62 -21.85 18.16
C PHE A 234 0.10 -22.51 19.44
N ASP A 235 -1.15 -22.97 19.41
CA ASP A 235 -1.60 -23.95 20.40
C ASP A 235 -0.78 -25.24 20.26
N LYS A 236 -0.12 -25.65 21.34
CA LYS A 236 0.85 -26.76 21.30
C LYS A 236 0.21 -28.11 20.96
N VAL A 237 -1.09 -28.27 21.16
CA VAL A 237 -1.82 -29.53 20.95
C VAL A 237 -2.40 -29.59 19.54
N SER A 238 -3.10 -28.54 19.12
CA SER A 238 -3.78 -28.50 17.83
C SER A 238 -2.93 -27.93 16.70
N GLY A 239 -1.82 -27.25 17.02
CA GLY A 239 -1.00 -26.52 16.05
C GLY A 239 -1.72 -25.33 15.41
N LYS A 240 -2.81 -24.85 16.01
CA LYS A 240 -3.59 -23.74 15.45
C LYS A 240 -3.07 -22.40 15.99
N PRO A 241 -2.92 -21.38 15.15
CA PRO A 241 -2.61 -20.04 15.63
C PRO A 241 -3.75 -19.54 16.52
N THR A 242 -3.40 -19.10 17.72
CA THR A 242 -4.33 -18.75 18.79
C THR A 242 -3.84 -17.52 19.52
N VAL A 243 -4.76 -16.65 19.91
CA VAL A 243 -4.44 -15.49 20.77
C VAL A 243 -4.49 -15.91 22.24
N PHE A 244 -3.43 -15.61 22.96
CA PHE A 244 -3.26 -15.88 24.38
C PHE A 244 -3.13 -14.57 25.15
N LEU A 245 -3.28 -14.67 26.48
CA LEU A 245 -3.03 -13.57 27.42
C LEU A 245 -1.72 -13.82 28.17
N SER A 246 -0.95 -12.74 28.37
CA SER A 246 0.25 -12.70 29.21
C SER A 246 0.12 -11.58 30.23
N SER A 247 0.58 -11.78 31.46
CA SER A 247 0.64 -10.72 32.48
C SER A 247 1.76 -9.69 32.23
N SER A 248 2.60 -9.93 31.23
CA SER A 248 3.70 -9.04 30.82
C SER A 248 3.75 -8.91 29.29
N PRO A 249 4.32 -7.82 28.74
CA PRO A 249 4.44 -7.64 27.31
C PRO A 249 5.12 -8.85 26.66
N LYS A 250 4.50 -9.37 25.59
CA LYS A 250 5.02 -10.52 24.85
C LYS A 250 4.77 -10.31 23.36
N SER A 251 5.81 -10.49 22.55
CA SER A 251 5.71 -10.39 21.09
C SER A 251 4.92 -11.56 20.50
N ASN A 252 4.28 -11.29 19.38
CA ASN A 252 3.61 -12.31 18.57
C ASN A 252 4.65 -13.26 17.96
N ASN A 253 4.30 -14.54 17.82
CA ASN A 253 5.01 -15.47 16.97
C ASN A 253 4.66 -15.17 15.50
N PRO A 254 5.60 -14.65 14.67
CA PRO A 254 5.27 -14.22 13.32
C PRO A 254 4.78 -15.34 12.42
N LEU A 255 5.26 -16.58 12.64
CA LEU A 255 4.84 -17.74 11.88
C LEU A 255 3.42 -18.19 12.24
N ALA A 256 2.99 -18.00 13.50
CA ALA A 256 1.60 -18.23 13.89
C ALA A 256 0.66 -17.21 13.21
N VAL A 257 1.02 -15.93 13.27
CA VAL A 257 0.26 -14.85 12.61
C VAL A 257 0.14 -15.11 11.11
N ILE A 258 1.24 -15.47 10.44
CA ILE A 258 1.22 -15.74 9.00
C ILE A 258 0.43 -16.99 8.66
N SER A 259 0.48 -18.03 9.49
CA SER A 259 -0.37 -19.21 9.32
C SER A 259 -1.86 -18.84 9.31
N ARG A 260 -2.29 -17.96 10.24
CA ARG A 260 -3.66 -17.44 10.29
C ARG A 260 -3.99 -16.57 9.11
N VAL A 261 -3.16 -15.57 8.81
CA VAL A 261 -3.43 -14.58 7.77
C VAL A 261 -3.48 -15.22 6.38
N LEU A 262 -2.63 -16.22 6.12
CA LEU A 262 -2.68 -16.99 4.89
C LEU A 262 -3.77 -18.07 4.88
N SER A 263 -4.53 -18.20 5.97
CA SER A 263 -5.58 -19.21 6.16
C SER A 263 -5.11 -20.63 5.83
N ILE A 264 -3.94 -21.01 6.36
CA ILE A 264 -3.36 -22.34 6.12
C ILE A 264 -4.30 -23.43 6.62
N ARG A 265 -4.75 -24.30 5.71
CA ARG A 265 -5.80 -25.30 5.98
C ARG A 265 -5.34 -26.37 6.96
N ASP A 266 -4.14 -26.92 6.75
CA ASP A 266 -3.53 -27.88 7.67
C ASP A 266 -2.56 -27.17 8.64
N SER A 267 -3.14 -26.47 9.62
CA SER A 267 -2.35 -25.73 10.62
C SER A 267 -1.42 -26.66 11.43
N LYS A 268 -1.80 -27.93 11.63
CA LYS A 268 -0.98 -28.88 12.37
C LYS A 268 0.28 -29.25 11.58
N ALA A 269 0.15 -29.57 10.29
CA ALA A 269 1.30 -29.82 9.44
C ALA A 269 2.18 -28.56 9.31
N PHE A 270 1.58 -27.36 9.22
CA PHE A 270 2.33 -26.11 9.23
C PHE A 270 3.15 -25.93 10.51
N TYR A 271 2.54 -26.17 11.66
CA TYR A 271 3.22 -26.08 12.95
C TYR A 271 4.38 -27.08 13.09
N GLU A 272 4.22 -28.32 12.61
CA GLU A 272 5.32 -29.28 12.57
C GLU A 272 6.44 -28.86 11.60
N ALA A 273 6.09 -28.25 10.45
CA ALA A 273 7.07 -27.65 9.55
C ALA A 273 7.83 -26.50 10.24
N VAL A 274 7.14 -25.62 10.97
CA VAL A 274 7.76 -24.56 11.78
C VAL A 274 8.72 -25.13 12.82
N LYS A 275 8.31 -26.19 13.55
CA LYS A 275 9.17 -26.85 14.56
C LYS A 275 10.43 -27.48 13.97
N SER A 276 10.44 -27.81 12.69
CA SER A 276 11.64 -28.32 12.01
C SER A 276 12.68 -27.24 11.71
N ILE A 277 12.29 -25.95 11.79
CA ILE A 277 13.17 -24.80 11.60
C ILE A 277 13.95 -24.55 12.89
N PRO A 278 15.28 -24.33 12.86
CA PRO A 278 16.05 -23.97 14.05
C PRO A 278 15.46 -22.76 14.80
N GLN A 279 15.36 -22.84 16.13
CA GLN A 279 14.80 -21.76 16.96
C GLN A 279 15.52 -20.42 16.74
N THR A 280 16.84 -20.45 16.56
CA THR A 280 17.65 -19.25 16.28
C THR A 280 17.30 -18.54 14.98
N LEU A 281 16.67 -19.23 14.02
CA LEU A 281 16.10 -18.62 12.82
C LEU A 281 14.69 -18.12 13.08
N GLN A 282 13.87 -18.89 13.80
CA GLN A 282 12.52 -18.47 14.19
C GLN A 282 12.54 -17.13 14.95
N ASP A 283 13.46 -16.98 15.91
CA ASP A 283 13.61 -15.78 16.74
C ASP A 283 14.05 -14.53 15.97
N LYS A 284 14.62 -14.70 14.77
CA LYS A 284 15.05 -13.58 13.90
C LYS A 284 13.95 -13.08 12.98
N ILE A 285 12.90 -13.87 12.81
CA ILE A 285 11.78 -13.52 11.94
C ILE A 285 10.91 -12.53 12.71
N THR A 286 10.43 -11.52 12.01
CA THR A 286 9.53 -10.49 12.51
C THR A 286 8.29 -10.39 11.63
N LEU A 287 7.20 -9.77 12.11
CA LEU A 287 6.03 -9.50 11.27
C LEU A 287 6.37 -8.53 10.11
N TYR A 288 7.32 -7.62 10.34
CA TYR A 288 7.88 -6.74 9.32
C TYR A 288 8.43 -7.56 8.13
N ASP A 289 8.94 -8.77 8.37
CA ASP A 289 9.45 -9.63 7.30
C ASP A 289 8.40 -10.04 6.28
N PHE A 290 7.13 -10.08 6.68
CA PHE A 290 6.05 -10.59 5.86
C PHE A 290 5.13 -9.49 5.31
N PHE A 291 4.90 -8.42 6.07
CA PHE A 291 3.90 -7.40 5.74
C PHE A 291 4.46 -6.16 5.05
N MET A 292 5.77 -5.92 5.10
CA MET A 292 6.36 -4.69 4.57
C MET A 292 6.88 -4.80 3.13
N TYR A 293 6.53 -3.78 2.35
CA TYR A 293 6.84 -3.60 0.93
C TYR A 293 8.29 -3.15 0.73
N SER A 294 9.18 -4.08 0.46
CA SER A 294 10.46 -3.84 -0.19
C SER A 294 10.96 -5.13 -0.82
N MET A 295 10.47 -5.45 -2.02
CA MET A 295 11.20 -6.33 -2.93
C MET A 295 12.07 -5.49 -3.87
N PRO A 296 13.28 -5.94 -4.19
CA PRO A 296 13.94 -7.15 -3.68
C PRO A 296 14.58 -6.93 -2.31
N ARG A 297 14.43 -7.90 -1.39
CA ARG A 297 15.29 -7.98 -0.20
C ARG A 297 16.67 -8.49 -0.61
N PRO A 298 17.76 -8.01 0.01
CA PRO A 298 19.11 -8.36 -0.40
C PRO A 298 19.39 -9.87 -0.32
N ASP A 299 18.75 -10.61 0.60
CA ASP A 299 19.04 -12.02 0.84
C ASP A 299 17.82 -12.93 0.73
N PHE A 300 18.03 -14.15 0.24
CA PHE A 300 17.04 -15.24 0.34
C PHE A 300 16.95 -15.73 1.79
N VAL A 301 15.81 -16.30 2.17
CA VAL A 301 15.72 -17.01 3.43
C VAL A 301 16.58 -18.28 3.41
N PRO A 302 17.13 -18.71 4.56
CA PRO A 302 17.93 -19.94 4.64
C PRO A 302 17.12 -21.18 4.20
N PRO A 303 17.77 -22.21 3.61
CA PRO A 303 17.11 -23.43 3.16
C PRO A 303 16.33 -24.18 4.24
N GLU A 304 16.69 -24.01 5.52
CA GLU A 304 15.98 -24.55 6.68
C GLU A 304 14.53 -24.05 6.75
N MET A 305 14.20 -22.93 6.10
CA MET A 305 12.84 -22.41 5.99
C MET A 305 12.01 -23.13 4.91
N ASN A 306 12.63 -23.85 3.97
CA ASN A 306 11.95 -24.50 2.83
C ASN A 306 10.77 -25.43 3.21
N PRO A 307 10.68 -26.03 4.42
CA PRO A 307 9.47 -26.73 4.86
C PRO A 307 8.18 -25.89 4.79
N LEU A 308 8.27 -24.55 4.77
CA LEU A 308 7.12 -23.66 4.63
C LEU A 308 6.61 -23.50 3.18
N ILE A 309 7.41 -23.85 2.17
CA ILE A 309 7.11 -23.63 0.76
C ILE A 309 5.76 -24.23 0.33
N PRO A 310 5.42 -25.50 0.64
CA PRO A 310 4.16 -26.09 0.19
C PRO A 310 2.93 -25.29 0.63
N PHE A 311 2.96 -24.75 1.86
CA PHE A 311 1.89 -23.95 2.42
C PHE A 311 1.77 -22.58 1.77
N LEU A 312 2.91 -21.96 1.41
CA LEU A 312 2.93 -20.71 0.66
C LEU A 312 2.44 -20.90 -0.78
N ILE A 313 2.75 -22.02 -1.44
CA ILE A 313 2.21 -22.36 -2.77
C ILE A 313 0.69 -22.53 -2.67
N GLU A 314 0.20 -23.29 -1.69
CA GLU A 314 -1.24 -23.47 -1.46
C GLU A 314 -1.94 -22.12 -1.25
N ALA A 315 -1.37 -21.25 -0.40
CA ALA A 315 -1.92 -19.92 -0.15
C ALA A 315 -1.86 -19.02 -1.40
N ALA A 316 -0.81 -19.12 -2.22
CA ALA A 316 -0.68 -18.42 -3.50
C ALA A 316 -1.68 -18.91 -4.57
N GLN A 317 -2.40 -20.01 -4.32
CA GLN A 317 -3.49 -20.51 -5.15
C GLN A 317 -4.87 -20.20 -4.56
N SER A 318 -4.95 -19.49 -3.44
CA SER A 318 -6.21 -19.12 -2.79
C SER A 318 -7.10 -18.27 -3.69
N ASP A 319 -8.41 -18.47 -3.62
CA ASP A 319 -9.40 -17.62 -4.31
C ASP A 319 -9.43 -16.20 -3.70
N GLN A 320 -9.01 -16.06 -2.44
CA GLN A 320 -8.95 -14.76 -1.76
C GLN A 320 -7.75 -13.95 -2.24
N ARG A 321 -8.00 -12.85 -2.95
CA ARG A 321 -6.99 -11.96 -3.55
C ARG A 321 -5.89 -11.55 -2.56
N TYR A 322 -6.26 -11.15 -1.33
CA TYR A 322 -5.29 -10.70 -0.33
C TYR A 322 -4.33 -11.83 0.10
N ILE A 323 -4.86 -13.02 0.37
CA ILE A 323 -4.06 -14.21 0.74
C ILE A 323 -3.12 -14.57 -0.40
N ARG A 324 -3.65 -14.66 -1.62
CA ARG A 324 -2.88 -14.99 -2.81
C ARG A 324 -1.74 -14.00 -3.04
N TRP A 325 -2.05 -12.71 -2.99
CA TRP A 325 -1.06 -11.64 -3.14
C TRP A 325 0.04 -11.70 -2.08
N LEU A 326 -0.32 -11.84 -0.79
CA LEU A 326 0.63 -11.90 0.32
C LEU A 326 1.52 -13.16 0.23
N ALA A 327 0.95 -14.29 -0.18
CA ALA A 327 1.69 -15.53 -0.36
C ALA A 327 2.68 -15.46 -1.52
N LEU A 328 2.26 -14.94 -2.68
CA LEU A 328 3.14 -14.71 -3.85
C LEU A 328 4.31 -13.79 -3.49
N TYR A 329 4.06 -12.76 -2.68
CA TYR A 329 5.10 -11.86 -2.23
C TYR A 329 6.13 -12.58 -1.32
N ASN A 330 5.65 -13.41 -0.39
CA ASN A 330 6.53 -14.06 0.57
C ASN A 330 7.28 -15.27 0.01
N ILE A 331 6.69 -16.02 -0.92
CA ILE A 331 7.30 -17.24 -1.46
C ILE A 331 8.54 -16.93 -2.33
N CYS A 332 8.63 -15.75 -2.94
CA CYS A 332 9.78 -15.32 -3.73
C CYS A 332 11.09 -15.18 -2.95
N ARG A 333 11.02 -15.25 -1.61
CA ARG A 333 12.18 -15.19 -0.74
C ARG A 333 12.92 -16.52 -0.62
N PHE A 334 12.38 -17.60 -1.17
CA PHE A 334 12.91 -18.96 -1.01
C PHE A 334 13.71 -19.40 -2.22
N LYS A 335 15.02 -19.59 -2.06
CA LYS A 335 15.88 -20.18 -3.10
C LYS A 335 15.60 -21.68 -3.23
N ASP A 336 14.53 -22.04 -3.94
CA ASP A 336 14.07 -23.41 -4.14
C ASP A 336 13.49 -23.61 -5.56
N LYS A 337 13.81 -24.75 -6.18
CA LYS A 337 13.36 -25.07 -7.54
C LYS A 337 11.85 -25.14 -7.64
N LYS A 338 11.15 -25.64 -6.62
CA LYS A 338 9.68 -25.76 -6.62
C LYS A 338 9.01 -24.39 -6.71
N VAL A 339 9.60 -23.38 -6.07
CA VAL A 339 9.10 -22.00 -6.14
C VAL A 339 9.30 -21.44 -7.54
N TYR A 340 10.48 -21.66 -8.13
CA TYR A 340 10.75 -21.25 -9.50
C TYR A 340 9.75 -21.88 -10.49
N ASP A 341 9.59 -23.21 -10.43
CA ASP A 341 8.67 -23.94 -11.30
C ASP A 341 7.22 -23.42 -11.14
N PHE A 342 6.80 -23.17 -9.90
CA PHE A 342 5.50 -22.57 -9.59
C PHE A 342 5.33 -21.17 -10.22
N MET A 343 6.36 -20.32 -10.13
CA MET A 343 6.31 -18.97 -10.70
C MET A 343 6.26 -18.98 -12.23
N ILE A 344 6.97 -19.91 -12.87
CA ILE A 344 6.89 -20.12 -14.33
C ILE A 344 5.49 -20.55 -14.74
N ASP A 345 4.87 -21.45 -13.99
CA ASP A 345 3.49 -21.86 -14.27
C ASP A 345 2.51 -20.70 -14.08
N MET A 346 2.64 -19.93 -12.99
CA MET A 346 1.83 -18.72 -12.77
C MET A 346 1.99 -17.68 -13.88
N GLU A 347 3.20 -17.48 -14.42
CA GLU A 347 3.42 -16.56 -15.53
C GLU A 347 2.65 -16.99 -16.79
N LYS A 348 2.56 -18.29 -17.08
CA LYS A 348 1.81 -18.82 -18.24
C LYS A 348 0.31 -18.59 -18.12
N PHE A 349 -0.24 -18.64 -16.91
CA PHE A 349 -1.67 -18.38 -16.67
C PHE A 349 -2.05 -16.90 -16.81
N ASN A 350 -1.05 -15.99 -16.89
CA ASN A 350 -1.21 -14.55 -17.05
C ASN A 350 -2.28 -13.98 -16.10
N PRO A 351 -1.98 -13.87 -14.79
CA PRO A 351 -2.96 -13.45 -13.80
C PRO A 351 -3.64 -12.16 -14.24
N SER A 352 -4.97 -12.13 -14.17
CA SER A 352 -5.78 -10.96 -14.55
C SER A 352 -5.51 -9.75 -13.64
N ASP A 353 -4.94 -10.00 -12.45
CA ASP A 353 -4.50 -8.99 -11.51
C ASP A 353 -3.08 -8.49 -11.83
N TYR A 354 -2.95 -7.19 -12.09
CA TYR A 354 -1.67 -6.54 -12.39
C TYR A 354 -0.63 -6.69 -11.26
N GLY A 355 -1.07 -6.65 -10.00
CA GLY A 355 -0.18 -6.76 -8.84
C GLY A 355 0.42 -8.16 -8.73
N GLU A 356 -0.40 -9.20 -8.95
CA GLU A 356 0.07 -10.60 -8.96
C GLU A 356 1.02 -10.86 -10.13
N ALA A 357 0.68 -10.39 -11.33
CA ALA A 357 1.54 -10.53 -12.50
C ALA A 357 2.90 -9.84 -12.28
N LYS A 358 2.88 -8.66 -11.65
CA LYS A 358 4.11 -7.95 -11.28
C LYS A 358 4.95 -8.75 -10.28
N SER A 359 4.36 -9.26 -9.20
CA SER A 359 5.07 -10.06 -8.20
C SER A 359 5.75 -11.28 -8.80
N VAL A 360 5.06 -12.03 -9.67
CA VAL A 360 5.61 -13.21 -10.35
C VAL A 360 6.82 -12.82 -11.21
N LYS A 361 6.73 -11.73 -11.97
CA LYS A 361 7.84 -11.26 -12.83
C LYS A 361 9.03 -10.78 -12.03
N GLU A 362 8.81 -10.01 -10.96
CA GLU A 362 9.88 -9.55 -10.07
C GLU A 362 10.60 -10.73 -9.41
N CYS A 363 9.85 -11.77 -9.05
CA CYS A 363 10.38 -13.05 -8.57
C CYS A 363 11.35 -13.69 -9.57
N LEU A 364 10.86 -13.95 -10.79
CA LEU A 364 11.64 -14.60 -11.85
C LEU A 364 12.86 -13.78 -12.26
N THR A 365 12.71 -12.45 -12.29
CA THR A 365 13.82 -11.51 -12.53
C THR A 365 14.88 -11.65 -11.45
N THR A 366 14.49 -11.66 -10.17
CA THR A 366 15.43 -11.83 -9.04
C THR A 366 16.18 -13.16 -9.11
N TYR A 367 15.52 -14.23 -9.56
CA TYR A 367 16.16 -15.54 -9.71
C TYR A 367 17.17 -15.55 -10.86
N ALA A 368 16.86 -14.86 -11.96
CA ALA A 368 17.75 -14.67 -13.08
C ALA A 368 19.01 -13.88 -12.68
N GLU A 369 18.84 -12.70 -12.05
CA GLU A 369 19.95 -11.83 -11.62
C GLU A 369 20.94 -12.55 -10.68
N ARG A 370 20.44 -13.53 -9.94
CA ARG A 370 21.22 -14.32 -8.97
C ARG A 370 21.72 -15.65 -9.53
N GLY A 371 21.57 -15.89 -10.84
CA GLY A 371 22.05 -17.10 -11.51
C GLY A 371 21.43 -18.38 -10.98
N LEU A 372 20.18 -18.33 -10.53
CA LEU A 372 19.46 -19.48 -9.96
C LEU A 372 18.67 -20.31 -10.98
N ILE A 373 18.62 -19.84 -12.21
CA ILE A 373 17.89 -20.47 -13.30
C ILE A 373 18.89 -21.26 -14.14
N GLU A 374 18.52 -22.49 -14.51
CA GLU A 374 19.35 -23.32 -15.39
C GLU A 374 19.49 -22.66 -16.77
N LYS A 375 20.65 -22.82 -17.42
CA LYS A 375 20.97 -22.08 -18.65
C LYS A 375 19.97 -22.31 -19.79
N ASP A 376 19.49 -23.55 -19.94
CA ASP A 376 18.46 -23.93 -20.92
C ASP A 376 17.12 -23.27 -20.62
N GLN A 377 16.73 -23.19 -19.34
CA GLN A 377 15.53 -22.49 -18.89
C GLN A 377 15.65 -20.98 -19.13
N VAL A 378 16.81 -20.37 -18.90
CA VAL A 378 17.08 -18.97 -19.24
C VAL A 378 16.88 -18.72 -20.73
N LEU A 379 17.43 -19.57 -21.59
CA LEU A 379 17.28 -19.43 -23.05
C LEU A 379 15.82 -19.57 -23.50
N GLN A 380 15.09 -20.52 -22.93
CA GLN A 380 13.66 -20.69 -23.20
C GLN A 380 12.86 -19.45 -22.76
N GLN A 381 13.18 -18.91 -21.58
CA GLN A 381 12.51 -17.74 -21.04
C GLN A 381 12.82 -16.48 -21.86
N ILE A 382 14.07 -16.27 -22.27
CA ILE A 382 14.45 -15.18 -23.20
C ILE A 382 13.60 -15.24 -24.46
N LYS A 383 13.43 -16.43 -25.05
CA LYS A 383 12.60 -16.62 -26.24
C LYS A 383 11.15 -16.23 -25.99
N ILE A 384 10.53 -16.71 -24.90
CA ILE A 384 9.14 -16.42 -24.54
C ILE A 384 8.91 -14.92 -24.34
N LEU A 385 9.77 -14.27 -23.56
CA LEU A 385 9.68 -12.83 -23.29
C LEU A 385 9.84 -12.01 -24.57
N THR A 386 10.80 -12.38 -25.42
CA THR A 386 11.04 -11.75 -26.73
C THR A 386 9.80 -11.85 -27.63
N GLU A 387 9.22 -13.04 -27.79
CA GLU A 387 8.03 -13.27 -28.61
C GLU A 387 6.81 -12.49 -28.07
N ARG A 388 6.63 -12.46 -26.75
CA ARG A 388 5.56 -11.70 -26.09
C ARG A 388 5.69 -10.20 -26.35
N MET A 389 6.89 -9.64 -26.19
CA MET A 389 7.16 -8.23 -26.48
C MET A 389 6.86 -7.90 -27.95
N GLN A 390 7.37 -8.70 -28.89
CA GLN A 390 7.14 -8.47 -30.32
C GLN A 390 5.65 -8.54 -30.68
N LYS A 391 4.91 -9.50 -30.12
CA LYS A 391 3.45 -9.61 -30.29
C LYS A 391 2.73 -8.38 -29.73
N CYS A 392 3.09 -7.91 -28.54
CA CYS A 392 2.51 -6.72 -27.93
C CYS A 392 2.76 -5.47 -28.80
N LEU A 393 4.01 -5.23 -29.19
CA LEU A 393 4.40 -4.07 -29.98
C LEU A 393 3.78 -4.09 -31.39
N THR A 394 3.62 -5.28 -31.99
CA THR A 394 2.88 -5.45 -33.25
C THR A 394 1.40 -5.11 -33.07
N SER A 395 0.77 -5.58 -31.99
CA SER A 395 -0.61 -5.23 -31.65
C SER A 395 -0.77 -3.72 -31.40
N MET A 396 0.19 -3.07 -30.76
CA MET A 396 0.19 -1.61 -30.59
C MET A 396 0.18 -0.86 -31.93
N ARG A 397 0.89 -1.35 -32.94
CA ARG A 397 0.89 -0.75 -34.29
C ARG A 397 -0.46 -0.90 -34.99
N GLN A 398 -1.13 -2.03 -34.78
CA GLN A 398 -2.37 -2.38 -35.50
C GLN A 398 -3.65 -1.90 -34.80
N SER A 399 -3.64 -1.77 -33.47
CA SER A 399 -4.81 -1.41 -32.67
C SER A 399 -5.05 0.10 -32.64
N ASN A 400 -6.31 0.55 -32.59
CA ASN A 400 -6.64 1.95 -32.31
C ASN A 400 -6.69 2.27 -30.80
N SER A 401 -6.74 1.25 -29.93
CA SER A 401 -6.75 1.39 -28.48
C SER A 401 -5.40 1.01 -27.87
N LEU A 402 -5.09 1.57 -26.70
CA LEU A 402 -3.92 1.21 -25.91
C LEU A 402 -4.03 -0.26 -25.47
N PRO A 403 -3.12 -1.14 -25.89
CA PRO A 403 -3.14 -2.52 -25.43
C PRO A 403 -2.81 -2.60 -23.94
N SER A 404 -3.47 -3.51 -23.22
CA SER A 404 -3.18 -3.79 -21.81
C SER A 404 -1.76 -4.31 -21.57
N CYS A 405 -1.02 -4.67 -22.63
CA CYS A 405 0.31 -5.27 -22.55
C CYS A 405 1.46 -4.26 -22.43
N VAL A 406 1.24 -2.95 -22.51
CA VAL A 406 2.31 -1.92 -22.45
C VAL A 406 3.14 -2.03 -21.17
N SER A 407 2.49 -2.19 -20.02
CA SER A 407 3.18 -2.36 -18.75
C SER A 407 4.01 -3.64 -18.69
N PHE A 408 3.61 -4.68 -19.43
CA PHE A 408 4.36 -5.93 -19.50
C PHE A 408 5.61 -5.81 -20.35
N VAL A 409 5.61 -5.00 -21.42
CA VAL A 409 6.80 -4.79 -22.26
C VAL A 409 7.98 -4.26 -21.43
N VAL A 410 7.74 -3.27 -20.57
CA VAL A 410 8.82 -2.67 -19.76
C VAL A 410 9.34 -3.64 -18.70
N GLU A 411 8.46 -4.43 -18.06
CA GLU A 411 8.90 -5.48 -17.14
C GLU A 411 9.65 -6.61 -17.86
N ASP A 412 9.24 -6.98 -19.07
CA ASP A 412 9.92 -8.01 -19.87
C ASP A 412 11.34 -7.57 -20.25
N VAL A 413 11.55 -6.28 -20.53
CA VAL A 413 12.90 -5.72 -20.78
C VAL A 413 13.78 -5.84 -19.55
N LYS A 414 13.25 -5.54 -18.36
CA LYS A 414 13.98 -5.72 -17.10
C LYS A 414 14.34 -7.19 -16.89
N SER A 415 13.39 -8.10 -17.07
CA SER A 415 13.62 -9.54 -16.94
C SER A 415 14.65 -10.07 -17.94
N LEU A 416 14.62 -9.59 -19.19
CA LEU A 416 15.61 -9.95 -20.20
C LEU A 416 17.01 -9.45 -19.82
N LYS A 417 17.13 -8.21 -19.32
CA LYS A 417 18.40 -7.65 -18.88
C LYS A 417 18.97 -8.42 -17.67
N ALA A 418 18.11 -8.80 -16.72
CA ALA A 418 18.46 -9.66 -15.60
C ALA A 418 18.99 -11.04 -16.01
N MET A 419 18.66 -11.49 -17.23
CA MET A 419 19.15 -12.73 -17.85
C MET A 419 20.34 -12.48 -18.79
N ASP A 420 21.05 -11.36 -18.64
CA ASP A 420 22.15 -10.92 -19.51
C ASP A 420 21.77 -10.82 -21.01
N SER A 421 20.50 -10.55 -21.32
CA SER A 421 20.00 -10.41 -22.68
C SER A 421 19.64 -8.97 -23.04
N ASN A 422 20.37 -8.40 -24.01
CA ASN A 422 20.05 -7.07 -24.56
C ASN A 422 18.87 -7.06 -25.55
N ARG A 423 18.25 -8.21 -25.80
CA ARG A 423 17.23 -8.36 -26.84
C ARG A 423 16.03 -7.45 -26.64
N GLY A 424 15.62 -7.24 -25.38
CA GLY A 424 14.51 -6.34 -25.05
C GLY A 424 14.81 -4.88 -25.41
N ILE A 425 16.04 -4.43 -25.15
CA ILE A 425 16.52 -3.09 -25.49
C ILE A 425 16.60 -2.92 -27.02
N GLU A 426 17.12 -3.92 -27.73
CA GLU A 426 17.18 -3.94 -29.20
C GLU A 426 15.76 -3.77 -29.80
N ILE A 427 14.80 -4.56 -29.32
CA ILE A 427 13.41 -4.50 -29.78
C ILE A 427 12.79 -3.12 -29.55
N LEU A 428 13.01 -2.52 -28.38
CA LEU A 428 12.49 -1.19 -28.08
C LEU A 428 13.14 -0.10 -28.95
N ASN A 429 14.46 -0.16 -29.13
CA ASN A 429 15.18 0.74 -30.03
C ASN A 429 14.63 0.64 -31.47
N ASP A 430 14.41 -0.56 -31.97
CA ASP A 430 13.82 -0.79 -33.29
C ASP A 430 12.36 -0.31 -33.37
N TYR A 431 11.60 -0.47 -32.30
CA TYR A 431 10.22 0.01 -32.25
C TYR A 431 10.12 1.53 -32.39
N PHE A 432 10.90 2.28 -31.59
CA PHE A 432 10.86 3.74 -31.60
C PHE A 432 11.52 4.35 -32.84
N ARG A 433 12.45 3.65 -33.52
CA ARG A 433 12.97 4.09 -34.82
C ARG A 433 11.89 4.23 -35.89
N THR A 434 10.89 3.35 -35.85
CA THR A 434 9.85 3.26 -36.88
C THR A 434 8.46 3.62 -36.36
N THR A 435 8.37 4.28 -35.20
CA THR A 435 7.07 4.69 -34.66
C THR A 435 6.51 5.92 -35.36
N ASP A 436 5.18 6.03 -35.39
CA ASP A 436 4.44 7.19 -35.89
C ASP A 436 4.22 8.25 -34.79
N GLY A 437 4.58 7.94 -33.54
CA GLY A 437 4.59 8.87 -32.41
C GLY A 437 3.21 9.23 -31.87
N ASN A 438 2.28 8.28 -31.92
CA ASN A 438 0.90 8.46 -31.43
C ASN A 438 0.80 8.39 -29.90
N SER A 439 -0.41 8.55 -29.36
CA SER A 439 -0.65 8.55 -27.90
C SER A 439 -0.25 7.24 -27.20
N LYS A 440 -0.34 6.09 -27.87
CA LYS A 440 0.06 4.79 -27.29
C LYS A 440 1.57 4.67 -27.20
N ASP A 441 2.28 5.21 -28.20
CA ASP A 441 3.74 5.30 -28.18
C ASP A 441 4.20 6.19 -27.02
N ALA A 442 3.49 7.30 -26.77
CA ALA A 442 3.77 8.18 -25.64
C ALA A 442 3.63 7.46 -24.30
N VAL A 443 2.57 6.68 -24.11
CA VAL A 443 2.36 5.90 -22.87
C VAL A 443 3.47 4.85 -22.67
N LEU A 444 3.85 4.11 -23.72
CA LEU A 444 4.96 3.15 -23.63
C LEU A 444 6.28 3.86 -23.33
N TYR A 445 6.54 4.99 -23.98
CA TYR A 445 7.75 5.78 -23.79
C TYR A 445 7.85 6.30 -22.36
N GLU A 446 6.76 6.88 -21.83
CA GLU A 446 6.69 7.34 -20.45
C GLU A 446 6.94 6.19 -19.47
N THR A 447 6.25 5.06 -19.64
CA THR A 447 6.39 3.89 -18.76
C THR A 447 7.82 3.35 -18.80
N LEU A 448 8.42 3.32 -20.00
CA LEU A 448 9.79 2.85 -20.21
C LEU A 448 10.80 3.73 -19.47
N PHE A 449 10.76 5.04 -19.69
CA PHE A 449 11.71 5.98 -19.11
C PHE A 449 11.36 6.41 -17.69
N GLU A 450 10.21 6.03 -17.16
CA GLU A 450 10.00 6.05 -15.71
C GLU A 450 10.89 5.01 -15.02
N LYS A 451 11.02 3.81 -15.60
CA LYS A 451 11.68 2.66 -14.96
C LYS A 451 13.13 2.46 -15.38
N LEU A 452 13.48 2.77 -16.62
CA LEU A 452 14.77 2.45 -17.25
C LEU A 452 15.55 3.69 -17.71
N TRP A 453 15.32 4.85 -17.08
CA TRP A 453 15.98 6.09 -17.50
C TRP A 453 17.51 6.09 -17.36
N TYR A 454 18.07 5.21 -16.53
CA TYR A 454 19.52 5.11 -16.31
C TYR A 454 20.23 4.20 -17.33
N GLU A 455 19.50 3.56 -18.24
CA GLU A 455 20.06 2.62 -19.22
C GLU A 455 20.54 3.32 -20.49
N ASP A 456 21.86 3.39 -20.69
CA ASP A 456 22.47 4.08 -21.83
C ASP A 456 22.19 3.38 -23.17
N GLU A 457 21.97 2.07 -23.15
CA GLU A 457 21.65 1.31 -24.35
C GLU A 457 20.28 1.68 -24.94
N LEU A 458 19.43 2.39 -24.18
CA LEU A 458 18.16 2.98 -24.64
C LEU A 458 18.31 4.38 -25.26
N ILE A 459 19.53 4.93 -25.41
CA ILE A 459 19.75 6.21 -26.10
C ILE A 459 19.04 6.26 -27.48
N PRO A 460 19.09 5.24 -28.35
CA PRO A 460 18.37 5.29 -29.62
C PRO A 460 16.86 5.43 -29.45
N ALA A 461 16.24 4.63 -28.59
CA ALA A 461 14.81 4.74 -28.28
C ALA A 461 14.45 6.12 -27.72
N ALA A 462 15.25 6.65 -26.79
CA ALA A 462 15.03 7.97 -26.21
C ALA A 462 15.11 9.07 -27.27
N PHE A 463 16.14 9.03 -28.12
CA PHE A 463 16.38 9.99 -29.18
C PHE A 463 15.28 9.95 -30.26
N ASP A 464 14.95 8.76 -30.77
CA ASP A 464 13.94 8.62 -31.81
C ASP A 464 12.53 8.91 -31.27
N GLY A 465 12.23 8.45 -30.06
CA GLY A 465 10.95 8.69 -29.41
C GLY A 465 10.70 10.17 -29.14
N ILE A 466 11.61 10.88 -28.48
CA ILE A 466 11.42 12.30 -28.17
C ILE A 466 11.23 13.18 -29.42
N LYS A 467 11.87 12.82 -30.54
CA LYS A 467 11.69 13.52 -31.84
C LYS A 467 10.34 13.24 -32.50
N ARG A 468 9.80 12.02 -32.34
CA ARG A 468 8.63 11.54 -33.09
C ARG A 468 7.33 11.69 -32.33
N LEU A 469 7.36 11.64 -31.01
CA LEU A 469 6.18 11.71 -30.16
C LEU A 469 5.48 13.06 -30.34
N LYS A 470 4.17 13.02 -30.60
CA LYS A 470 3.37 14.21 -30.89
C LYS A 470 2.55 14.71 -29.69
N GLY A 471 2.68 14.07 -28.52
CA GLY A 471 2.02 14.51 -27.29
C GLY A 471 2.22 13.56 -26.11
N GLY A 472 1.63 13.90 -24.97
CA GLY A 472 1.83 13.23 -23.68
C GLY A 472 2.91 13.94 -22.86
N GLU A 473 2.50 14.74 -21.89
CA GLU A 473 3.42 15.49 -21.03
C GLU A 473 4.43 14.56 -20.34
N GLY A 474 3.95 13.45 -19.76
CA GLY A 474 4.80 12.49 -19.08
C GLY A 474 5.88 11.92 -20.00
N ALA A 475 5.55 11.61 -21.25
CA ALA A 475 6.53 11.15 -22.23
C ALA A 475 7.61 12.20 -22.52
N MET A 476 7.23 13.47 -22.75
CA MET A 476 8.17 14.56 -22.99
C MET A 476 9.05 14.85 -21.77
N LEU A 477 8.43 14.90 -20.59
CA LEU A 477 9.11 15.05 -19.31
C LEU A 477 10.18 13.96 -19.15
N ARG A 478 9.80 12.69 -19.25
CA ARG A 478 10.72 11.55 -19.06
C ARG A 478 11.82 11.51 -20.12
N GLY A 479 11.50 11.84 -21.37
CA GLY A 479 12.48 11.90 -22.45
C GLY A 479 13.53 12.98 -22.24
N CYS A 480 13.10 14.17 -21.82
CA CYS A 480 14.04 15.24 -21.49
C CYS A 480 14.86 14.93 -20.23
N MET A 481 14.25 14.33 -19.19
CA MET A 481 15.00 13.85 -18.02
C MET A 481 16.08 12.85 -18.39
N PHE A 482 15.84 11.99 -19.39
CA PHE A 482 16.82 11.02 -19.87
C PHE A 482 18.10 11.68 -20.40
N PHE A 483 17.99 12.88 -20.98
CA PHE A 483 19.13 13.64 -21.50
C PHE A 483 19.59 14.79 -20.58
N ASP A 484 19.04 14.90 -19.37
CA ASP A 484 19.41 15.93 -18.41
C ASP A 484 20.70 15.57 -17.64
N MET A 485 21.81 16.16 -18.09
CA MET A 485 23.15 15.87 -17.59
C MET A 485 23.45 16.46 -16.21
N ARG A 486 22.47 17.10 -15.55
CA ARG A 486 22.60 17.53 -14.14
C ARG A 486 22.50 16.34 -13.18
N SER A 487 21.94 15.22 -13.63
CA SER A 487 21.87 13.99 -12.83
C SER A 487 23.24 13.29 -12.77
N LYS A 488 23.79 13.15 -11.56
CA LYS A 488 25.09 12.47 -11.31
C LYS A 488 25.11 10.98 -11.69
N ARG A 489 23.95 10.37 -11.94
CA ARG A 489 23.83 8.95 -12.30
C ARG A 489 24.01 8.70 -13.80
N LEU A 490 24.02 9.74 -14.63
CA LEU A 490 24.13 9.61 -16.08
C LEU A 490 25.58 9.63 -16.55
N THR A 491 25.90 8.83 -17.56
CA THR A 491 27.26 8.76 -18.09
C THR A 491 27.51 9.85 -19.13
N SER A 492 28.79 10.19 -19.34
CA SER A 492 29.20 11.17 -20.36
C SER A 492 28.84 10.76 -21.79
N ARG A 493 28.45 9.50 -22.05
CA ARG A 493 28.01 9.01 -23.36
C ARG A 493 26.72 9.69 -23.85
N ARG A 494 25.95 10.30 -22.94
CA ARG A 494 24.72 11.04 -23.27
C ARG A 494 24.95 12.47 -23.74
N TYR A 495 26.18 12.96 -23.76
CA TYR A 495 26.52 14.23 -24.41
C TYR A 495 26.62 14.02 -25.93
N ASP A 496 25.65 14.55 -26.69
CA ASP A 496 25.69 14.57 -28.17
C ASP A 496 24.90 15.78 -28.68
N ALA A 497 25.43 16.46 -29.71
CA ALA A 497 24.75 17.57 -30.39
C ALA A 497 23.39 17.13 -30.98
N ARG A 498 23.26 15.86 -31.39
CA ARG A 498 21.98 15.31 -31.86
C ARG A 498 20.94 15.25 -30.75
N HIS A 499 21.32 15.05 -29.49
CA HIS A 499 20.37 15.09 -28.38
C HIS A 499 19.85 16.52 -28.15
N VAL A 500 20.69 17.55 -28.38
CA VAL A 500 20.27 18.97 -28.37
C VAL A 500 19.17 19.22 -29.41
N GLU A 501 19.37 18.75 -30.65
CA GLU A 501 18.35 18.81 -31.72
C GLU A 501 17.03 18.16 -31.29
N ALA A 502 17.12 16.95 -30.72
CA ALA A 502 15.96 16.18 -30.29
C ALA A 502 15.16 16.89 -29.19
N ILE A 503 15.84 17.51 -28.22
CA ILE A 503 15.20 18.30 -27.16
C ILE A 503 14.55 19.56 -27.72
N ILE A 504 15.16 20.22 -28.71
CA ILE A 504 14.57 21.41 -29.37
C ILE A 504 13.29 21.05 -30.12
N ILE A 505 13.28 19.91 -30.83
CA ILE A 505 12.08 19.41 -31.52
C ILE A 505 10.95 19.12 -30.51
N ALA A 506 11.27 18.49 -29.37
CA ALA A 506 10.27 18.30 -28.33
C ALA A 506 9.77 19.60 -27.70
N LEU A 507 10.64 20.60 -27.51
CA LEU A 507 10.23 21.94 -27.08
C LEU A 507 9.29 22.59 -28.10
N GLU A 508 9.57 22.47 -29.40
CA GLU A 508 8.68 22.94 -30.46
C GLU A 508 7.30 22.28 -30.37
N HIS A 509 7.23 20.95 -30.25
CA HIS A 509 5.97 20.22 -30.10
C HIS A 509 5.15 20.64 -28.86
N MET A 510 5.80 21.15 -27.80
CA MET A 510 5.12 21.61 -26.59
C MET A 510 4.72 23.09 -26.65
N VAL A 511 5.46 23.93 -27.39
CA VAL A 511 5.19 25.36 -27.53
C VAL A 511 4.12 25.62 -28.59
N ASP A 512 3.98 24.74 -29.58
CA ASP A 512 2.90 24.74 -30.58
C ASP A 512 2.11 23.41 -30.53
N PRO A 513 1.26 23.19 -29.52
CA PRO A 513 0.57 21.92 -29.33
C PRO A 513 -0.46 21.64 -30.44
N TYR A 514 -0.39 20.45 -31.06
CA TYR A 514 -1.34 20.01 -32.09
C TYR A 514 -2.81 20.03 -31.62
N GLN A 515 -3.77 20.18 -32.55
CA GLN A 515 -5.22 20.31 -32.28
C GLN A 515 -5.83 19.22 -31.36
N TRP A 516 -5.26 18.01 -31.29
CA TRP A 516 -5.77 16.94 -30.42
C TRP A 516 -5.26 17.03 -28.97
N MET A 517 -4.27 17.89 -28.69
CA MET A 517 -3.81 18.24 -27.35
C MET A 517 -4.68 19.35 -26.72
N VAL A 518 -5.60 19.90 -27.50
CA VAL A 518 -6.67 20.79 -27.07
C VAL A 518 -7.89 19.93 -26.74
N GLY A 519 -8.12 19.71 -25.44
CA GLY A 519 -9.35 19.07 -24.99
C GLY A 519 -10.55 19.97 -25.24
N LYS A 520 -11.71 19.38 -25.48
CA LYS A 520 -12.99 20.10 -25.41
C LYS A 520 -13.57 19.88 -24.03
N ASP A 521 -14.00 20.95 -23.38
CA ASP A 521 -14.64 20.86 -22.07
C ASP A 521 -15.80 19.86 -22.16
N PRO A 522 -15.80 18.77 -21.37
CA PRO A 522 -16.86 17.78 -21.42
C PRO A 522 -18.23 18.36 -21.06
N ASP A 523 -18.26 19.46 -20.30
CA ASP A 523 -19.46 20.20 -19.94
C ASP A 523 -19.76 21.37 -20.93
N ASP A 524 -18.79 21.78 -21.75
CA ASP A 524 -18.95 22.83 -22.78
C ASP A 524 -18.09 22.57 -24.04
N PRO A 525 -18.60 21.81 -25.03
CA PRO A 525 -17.85 21.45 -26.23
C PRO A 525 -17.44 22.62 -27.14
N SER A 526 -17.91 23.84 -26.85
CA SER A 526 -17.52 25.08 -27.53
C SER A 526 -16.26 25.71 -26.93
N LYS A 527 -15.89 25.31 -25.70
CA LYS A 527 -14.65 25.71 -25.04
C LYS A 527 -13.58 24.65 -25.29
N SER A 528 -12.60 25.04 -26.08
CA SER A 528 -11.31 24.37 -26.14
C SER A 528 -10.51 24.76 -24.91
N TYR A 529 -10.13 23.78 -24.09
CA TYR A 529 -9.07 23.96 -23.12
C TYR A 529 -7.81 23.30 -23.70
N ILE A 530 -6.76 24.08 -23.89
CA ILE A 530 -5.42 23.51 -23.71
C ILE A 530 -5.45 23.04 -22.25
N SER A 531 -5.05 21.81 -21.96
CA SER A 531 -4.82 21.39 -20.57
C SER A 531 -3.70 22.28 -20.00
N VAL A 532 -4.03 23.49 -19.53
CA VAL A 532 -3.06 24.45 -19.00
C VAL A 532 -2.81 24.05 -17.56
N GLY A 533 -1.81 23.19 -17.44
CA GLY A 533 -1.51 22.34 -16.31
C GLY A 533 -1.37 20.95 -16.93
N PRO A 534 -0.19 20.31 -16.99
CA PRO A 534 1.09 20.52 -16.28
C PRO A 534 2.34 20.70 -17.20
N TYR A 535 2.20 20.98 -18.51
CA TYR A 535 3.32 21.15 -19.48
C TYR A 535 4.45 22.11 -19.07
N ASN A 536 4.20 23.07 -18.17
CA ASN A 536 5.27 23.90 -17.59
C ASN A 536 6.39 23.05 -16.97
N ARG A 537 6.07 21.87 -16.42
CA ARG A 537 7.06 20.96 -15.85
C ARG A 537 7.88 20.29 -16.94
N ALA A 538 7.25 19.80 -18.01
CA ALA A 538 7.94 19.23 -19.16
C ALA A 538 8.81 20.27 -19.88
N ILE A 539 8.26 21.45 -20.20
CA ILE A 539 9.00 22.57 -20.81
C ILE A 539 10.19 22.97 -19.96
N LYS A 540 10.01 23.15 -18.64
CA LYS A 540 11.11 23.46 -17.71
C LYS A 540 12.16 22.36 -17.74
N THR A 541 11.75 21.11 -17.66
CA THR A 541 12.66 19.95 -17.67
C THR A 541 13.46 19.87 -18.97
N CYS A 542 12.80 20.03 -20.12
CA CYS A 542 13.46 20.05 -21.44
C CYS A 542 14.39 21.25 -21.60
N THR A 543 13.98 22.43 -21.13
CA THR A 543 14.82 23.63 -21.12
C THR A 543 16.10 23.40 -20.31
N GLU A 544 15.98 22.77 -19.15
CA GLU A 544 17.13 22.48 -18.31
C GLU A 544 18.01 21.36 -18.86
N ALA A 545 17.41 20.32 -19.45
CA ALA A 545 18.14 19.29 -20.18
C ALA A 545 18.95 19.90 -21.34
N LEU A 546 18.33 20.80 -22.11
CA LEU A 546 18.98 21.53 -23.20
C LEU A 546 20.18 22.35 -22.71
N LYS A 547 20.01 23.14 -21.63
CA LYS A 547 21.10 23.89 -21.00
C LYS A 547 22.22 22.96 -20.55
N SER A 548 21.88 21.83 -19.94
CA SER A 548 22.87 20.87 -19.44
C SER A 548 23.73 20.27 -20.56
N GLN A 549 23.12 19.97 -21.72
CA GLN A 549 23.83 19.48 -22.90
C GLN A 549 24.74 20.56 -23.49
N LEU A 550 24.24 21.80 -23.63
CA LEU A 550 24.98 22.93 -24.18
C LEU A 550 26.05 23.50 -23.24
N ALA A 551 26.05 23.12 -21.97
CA ALA A 551 27.14 23.44 -21.04
C ALA A 551 28.44 22.68 -21.36
N ASN A 552 28.38 21.63 -22.17
CA ASN A 552 29.55 20.94 -22.69
C ASN A 552 30.03 21.61 -23.99
N ASP A 553 31.22 22.22 -23.94
CA ASP A 553 31.77 23.00 -25.07
C ASP A 553 31.88 22.21 -26.37
N LYS A 554 32.23 20.91 -26.31
CA LYS A 554 32.34 20.05 -27.50
C LYS A 554 30.97 19.79 -28.13
N VAL A 555 29.94 19.57 -27.30
CA VAL A 555 28.55 19.42 -27.76
C VAL A 555 28.05 20.72 -28.37
N LYS A 556 28.30 21.85 -27.70
CA LYS A 556 27.91 23.18 -28.16
C LYS A 556 28.55 23.53 -29.50
N GLU A 557 29.87 23.36 -29.64
CA GLU A 557 30.59 23.64 -30.89
C GLU A 557 30.06 22.79 -32.03
N LYS A 558 29.89 21.48 -31.80
CA LYS A 558 29.36 20.55 -32.80
C LYS A 558 27.93 20.91 -33.20
N PHE A 559 27.07 21.25 -32.24
CA PHE A 559 25.70 21.68 -32.51
C PHE A 559 25.64 22.94 -33.39
N VAL A 560 26.42 23.96 -33.04
CA VAL A 560 26.49 25.22 -33.80
C VAL A 560 26.97 25.00 -35.22
N ARG A 561 27.97 24.13 -35.40
CA ARG A 561 28.58 23.88 -36.71
C ARG A 561 27.71 23.00 -37.60
N GLU A 562 27.15 21.92 -37.05
CA GLU A 562 26.59 20.81 -37.85
C GLU A 562 25.06 20.76 -37.85
N ILE A 563 24.37 21.34 -36.85
CA ILE A 563 22.92 21.17 -36.69
C ILE A 563 22.19 22.51 -36.78
N TYR A 564 22.65 23.52 -36.05
CA TYR A 564 22.02 24.84 -35.98
C TYR A 564 21.71 25.47 -37.37
N PRO A 565 22.59 25.37 -38.40
CA PRO A 565 22.29 25.92 -39.73
C PRO A 565 21.09 25.28 -40.44
N HIS A 566 20.72 24.06 -40.03
CA HIS A 566 19.66 23.25 -40.65
C HIS A 566 18.35 23.25 -39.85
N LEU A 567 18.29 23.91 -38.70
CA LEU A 567 17.06 24.04 -37.91
C LEU A 567 15.98 24.83 -38.67
N SER A 568 14.71 24.45 -38.45
CA SER A 568 13.54 25.21 -38.90
C SER A 568 13.50 26.61 -38.26
N GLY A 569 12.64 27.51 -38.77
CA GLY A 569 12.50 28.86 -38.21
C GLY A 569 12.17 28.85 -36.71
N ASN A 570 11.16 28.07 -36.31
CA ASN A 570 10.73 27.94 -34.91
C ASN A 570 11.81 27.28 -34.03
N GLN A 571 12.45 26.22 -34.53
CA GLN A 571 13.53 25.53 -33.83
C GLN A 571 14.74 26.44 -33.63
N ARG A 572 15.07 27.27 -34.63
CA ARG A 572 16.15 28.25 -34.54
C ARG A 572 15.84 29.33 -33.50
N GLU A 573 14.61 29.86 -33.49
CA GLU A 573 14.19 30.82 -32.47
C GLU A 573 14.30 30.24 -31.05
N LEU A 574 13.93 28.96 -30.86
CA LEU A 574 14.13 28.26 -29.60
C LEU A 574 15.63 28.12 -29.27
N ALA A 575 16.46 27.71 -30.22
CA ALA A 575 17.90 27.54 -30.03
C ALA A 575 18.64 28.85 -29.70
N ASP A 576 18.23 29.97 -30.30
CA ASP A 576 18.83 31.30 -30.10
C ASP A 576 18.78 31.75 -28.66
N LYS A 577 17.74 31.34 -27.91
CA LYS A 577 17.58 31.64 -26.48
C LYS A 577 18.68 31.00 -25.61
N PHE A 578 19.42 30.02 -26.13
CA PHE A 578 20.41 29.24 -25.38
C PHE A 578 21.83 29.29 -25.95
N VAL A 579 21.98 29.39 -27.27
CA VAL A 579 23.28 29.29 -27.94
C VAL A 579 23.99 30.63 -28.03
N LEU A 580 23.24 31.68 -28.38
CA LEU A 580 23.74 33.04 -28.47
C LEU A 580 23.75 33.63 -27.06
N LYS A 581 24.94 33.78 -26.47
CA LYS A 581 25.08 34.66 -25.30
C LYS A 581 24.65 36.05 -25.76
N ARG A 582 23.45 36.51 -25.38
CA ARG A 582 23.23 37.95 -25.29
C ARG A 582 24.27 38.46 -24.31
N LYS A 583 25.22 39.24 -24.82
CA LYS A 583 25.99 40.16 -24.00
C LYS A 583 24.99 41.23 -23.55
N ASP A 584 24.25 40.92 -22.49
CA ASP A 584 23.58 41.94 -21.68
C ASP A 584 24.46 42.18 -20.45
#